data_AF-A0A846WV93-F1
#
_entry.id   AF-A0A846WV93-F1
#
_cell.length_a   1.000
_cell.length_b   1.000
_cell.length_c   1.000
_cell.angle_alpha   90.00
_cell.angle_beta   90.00
_cell.angle_gamma   90.00
#
_symmetry.space_group_name_H-M   'P 1'
#
loop_
_entity.id
_entity.type
_entity.pdbx_description
1 polymer ?
#
loop_
_entity_poly.entity_id
_entity_poly.type
_entity_poly.pdbx_seq_one_letter_code
_entity_poly.pdbx_strand_id
1 'polypeptide(L)'
;MRDVFALCAAVLLVMGIGLGGMFLFDGGGPVDVGVGPLALGAGVVTCLIAGSAAVSFYTAGRVRTATRLAVGALGAVAAGAVVAGVVGSDAVLITGAPRWAVAVTFLLPSAFAFVAWRLVPPRTPQTAWTDDEWFERFRGTLRAKGVHWKIAADYERNLRAELMTTAFDDFGAPGAIAQRLAGDASGASGRYWWRVPAFYLVLAGLWGLLAIDADGFTRFTSAVLGAAFLYLAAVQLKRARKARLRRATA
;
A
#
# COMPACT_ATOMS: atom_id res chain seq x y z
N MET A 1 1.88 12.56 2.45
CA MET A 1 0.43 12.26 2.52
C MET A 1 -0.25 12.72 1.25
N ARG A 2 -0.06 13.98 0.84
CA ARG A 2 -0.51 14.47 -0.47
C ARG A 2 -0.08 13.55 -1.63
N ASP A 3 1.19 13.15 -1.72
CA ASP A 3 1.69 12.27 -2.79
C ASP A 3 1.05 10.87 -2.81
N VAL A 4 0.55 10.43 -1.65
CA VAL A 4 -0.14 9.15 -1.50
C VAL A 4 -1.50 9.21 -2.18
N PHE A 5 -2.24 10.30 -1.98
CA PHE A 5 -3.51 10.52 -2.65
C PHE A 5 -3.33 10.69 -4.16
N ALA A 6 -2.24 11.31 -4.62
CA ALA A 6 -1.91 11.38 -6.04
C ALA A 6 -1.66 9.98 -6.65
N LEU A 7 -0.86 9.15 -5.97
CA LEU A 7 -0.61 7.77 -6.41
C LEU A 7 -1.89 6.93 -6.39
N CYS A 8 -2.67 7.01 -5.31
CA CYS A 8 -3.97 6.33 -5.23
C CYS A 8 -4.92 6.79 -6.33
N ALA A 9 -5.01 8.09 -6.60
CA ALA A 9 -5.86 8.63 -7.65
C ALA A 9 -5.46 8.08 -9.02
N ALA A 10 -4.16 8.02 -9.33
CA ALA A 10 -3.66 7.47 -10.58
C ALA A 10 -3.96 5.97 -10.73
N VAL A 11 -3.70 5.17 -9.67
CA VAL A 11 -3.98 3.73 -9.68
C VAL A 11 -5.47 3.45 -9.82
N LEU A 12 -6.31 4.15 -9.04
CA LEU A 12 -7.77 4.04 -9.11
C LEU A 12 -8.31 4.53 -10.46
N LEU A 13 -7.67 5.52 -11.08
CA LEU A 13 -8.05 5.98 -12.42
C LEU A 13 -7.80 4.90 -13.46
N VAL A 14 -6.62 4.30 -13.47
CA VAL A 14 -6.28 3.22 -14.42
C VAL A 14 -7.20 2.02 -14.24
N MET A 15 -7.46 1.62 -12.99
CA MET A 15 -8.42 0.55 -12.70
C MET A 15 -9.84 0.94 -13.13
N GLY A 16 -10.27 2.17 -12.85
CA GLY A 16 -11.60 2.66 -13.19
C GLY A 16 -11.82 2.75 -14.71
N ILE A 17 -10.81 3.18 -15.47
CA ILE A 17 -10.84 3.19 -16.94
C ILE A 17 -10.89 1.76 -17.48
N GLY A 18 -10.10 0.83 -16.92
CA GLY A 18 -10.10 -0.57 -17.34
C GLY A 18 -11.45 -1.24 -17.10
N LEU A 19 -11.93 -1.21 -15.85
CA LEU A 19 -13.20 -1.82 -15.46
C LEU A 19 -14.41 -1.13 -16.10
N GLY A 20 -14.46 0.21 -16.06
CA GLY A 20 -15.52 0.98 -16.70
C GLY A 20 -15.53 0.80 -18.22
N GLY A 21 -14.35 0.71 -18.84
CA GLY A 21 -14.20 0.37 -20.25
C GLY A 21 -14.79 -1.00 -20.58
N MET A 22 -14.51 -2.03 -19.78
CA MET A 22 -15.10 -3.36 -19.98
C MET A 22 -16.64 -3.30 -20.03
N PHE A 23 -17.28 -2.58 -19.11
CA PHE A 23 -18.74 -2.39 -19.13
C PHE A 23 -19.28 -1.65 -20.36
N LEU A 24 -18.47 -0.78 -20.97
CA LEU A 24 -18.86 -0.07 -22.20
C LEU A 24 -18.65 -0.93 -23.46
N PHE A 25 -17.69 -1.85 -23.44
CA PHE A 25 -17.33 -2.68 -24.60
C PHE A 25 -18.01 -4.07 -24.63
N ASP A 26 -18.51 -4.59 -23.50
CA ASP A 26 -19.19 -5.89 -23.41
C ASP A 26 -20.63 -5.90 -23.98
N GLY A 27 -21.03 -4.86 -24.73
CA GLY A 27 -22.31 -4.78 -25.46
C GLY A 27 -23.28 -3.67 -25.00
N GLY A 28 -24.37 -3.49 -25.75
CA GLY A 28 -25.43 -2.52 -25.46
C GLY A 28 -26.58 -3.15 -24.69
N GLY A 29 -26.73 -2.82 -23.41
CA GLY A 29 -27.86 -3.29 -22.61
C GLY A 29 -27.79 -2.85 -21.15
N PRO A 30 -28.88 -3.01 -20.39
CA PRO A 30 -28.88 -2.78 -18.94
C PRO A 30 -27.99 -3.81 -18.21
N VAL A 31 -27.53 -3.45 -17.01
CA VAL A 31 -26.77 -4.34 -16.10
C VAL A 31 -27.35 -4.27 -14.70
N ASP A 32 -27.46 -5.43 -14.07
CA ASP A 32 -27.85 -5.56 -12.67
C ASP A 32 -26.63 -5.39 -11.77
N VAL A 33 -26.75 -4.53 -10.75
CA VAL A 33 -25.67 -4.26 -9.79
C VAL A 33 -25.89 -5.12 -8.56
N GLY A 34 -25.10 -6.19 -8.43
CA GLY A 34 -25.14 -7.09 -7.28
C GLY A 34 -24.47 -6.52 -6.03
N VAL A 35 -25.02 -6.84 -4.86
CA VAL A 35 -24.47 -6.44 -3.54
C VAL A 35 -23.10 -7.07 -3.31
N GLY A 36 -22.91 -8.34 -3.66
CA GLY A 36 -21.65 -9.05 -3.49
C GLY A 36 -20.47 -8.40 -4.24
N PRO A 37 -20.55 -8.24 -5.57
CA PRO A 37 -19.52 -7.56 -6.35
C PRO A 37 -19.23 -6.13 -5.87
N LEU A 38 -20.26 -5.40 -5.45
CA LEU A 38 -20.12 -4.03 -4.95
C LEU A 38 -19.38 -3.98 -3.61
N ALA A 39 -19.69 -4.90 -2.69
CA ALA A 39 -19.01 -5.02 -1.40
C ALA A 39 -17.52 -5.38 -1.57
N LEU A 40 -17.21 -6.32 -2.48
CA LEU A 40 -15.84 -6.67 -2.81
C LEU A 40 -15.09 -5.48 -3.43
N GLY A 41 -15.70 -4.79 -4.39
CA GLY A 41 -15.12 -3.60 -5.01
C GLY A 41 -14.81 -2.50 -3.99
N ALA A 42 -15.73 -2.22 -3.07
CA ALA A 42 -15.51 -1.28 -1.98
C ALA A 42 -14.37 -1.71 -1.04
N GLY A 43 -14.26 -3.00 -0.74
CA GLY A 43 -13.16 -3.58 0.03
C GLY A 43 -11.80 -3.39 -0.64
N VAL A 44 -11.71 -3.63 -1.95
CA VAL A 44 -10.49 -3.42 -2.75
C VAL A 44 -10.07 -1.94 -2.77
N VAL A 45 -11.01 -1.03 -3.03
CA VAL A 45 -10.74 0.42 -3.01
C VAL A 45 -10.23 0.86 -1.64
N THR A 46 -10.89 0.41 -0.57
CA THR A 46 -10.49 0.71 0.81
C THR A 46 -9.07 0.20 1.10
N CYS A 47 -8.76 -1.02 0.65
CA CYS A 47 -7.44 -1.61 0.80
C CYS A 47 -6.35 -0.82 0.07
N LEU A 48 -6.61 -0.35 -1.14
CA LEU A 48 -5.65 0.47 -1.88
C LEU A 48 -5.34 1.79 -1.17
N ILE A 49 -6.38 2.47 -0.65
CA ILE A 49 -6.22 3.73 0.08
C ILE A 49 -5.49 3.49 1.41
N ALA A 50 -6.00 2.57 2.24
CA ALA A 50 -5.43 2.27 3.55
C ALA A 50 -4.03 1.67 3.46
N GLY A 51 -3.78 0.81 2.47
CA GLY A 51 -2.46 0.21 2.19
C GLY A 51 -1.44 1.25 1.75
N SER A 52 -1.82 2.17 0.86
CA SER A 52 -0.94 3.26 0.43
C SER A 52 -0.64 4.23 1.58
N ALA A 53 -1.64 4.52 2.42
CA ALA A 53 -1.44 5.25 3.67
C ALA A 53 -0.48 4.49 4.60
N ALA A 54 -0.66 3.19 4.78
CA ALA A 54 0.19 2.33 5.61
C ALA A 54 1.66 2.41 5.18
N VAL A 55 1.95 2.25 3.89
CA VAL A 55 3.30 2.39 3.33
C VAL A 55 3.89 3.76 3.65
N SER A 56 3.09 4.81 3.52
CA SER A 56 3.53 6.19 3.74
C SER A 56 3.78 6.54 5.20
N PHE A 57 3.00 5.95 6.10
CA PHE A 57 3.25 6.03 7.54
C PHE A 57 4.47 5.19 7.93
N TYR A 58 4.67 4.04 7.30
CA TYR A 58 5.81 3.17 7.52
C TYR A 58 7.11 3.85 7.11
N THR A 59 7.16 4.45 5.91
CA THR A 59 8.34 5.19 5.43
C THR A 59 8.63 6.44 6.27
N ALA A 60 7.61 7.04 6.88
CA ALA A 60 7.76 8.14 7.84
C ALA A 60 8.14 7.69 9.26
N GLY A 61 8.44 6.40 9.47
CA GLY A 61 8.82 5.84 10.77
C GLY A 61 7.65 5.61 11.74
N ARG A 62 6.40 5.84 11.34
CA ARG A 62 5.23 5.62 12.21
C ARG A 62 4.73 4.17 12.09
N VAL A 63 5.55 3.23 12.55
CA VAL A 63 5.34 1.78 12.36
C VAL A 63 4.02 1.29 12.96
N ARG A 64 3.65 1.73 14.17
CA ARG A 64 2.39 1.31 14.81
C ARG A 64 1.15 1.72 14.01
N THR A 65 1.11 2.98 13.57
CA THR A 65 0.04 3.51 12.70
C THR A 65 0.01 2.78 11.37
N ALA A 66 1.18 2.54 10.77
CA ALA A 66 1.29 1.79 9.53
C ALA A 66 0.75 0.37 9.64
N THR A 67 1.07 -0.36 10.72
CA THR A 67 0.57 -1.71 10.95
C THR A 67 -0.95 -1.73 11.09
N ARG A 68 -1.53 -0.79 11.86
CA ARG A 68 -2.99 -0.68 12.00
C ARG A 68 -3.68 -0.46 10.65
N LEU A 69 -3.13 0.44 9.83
CA LEU A 69 -3.66 0.70 8.48
C LEU A 69 -3.50 -0.50 7.56
N ALA A 70 -2.38 -1.22 7.62
CA ALA A 70 -2.16 -2.42 6.83
C ALA A 70 -3.12 -3.55 7.20
N VAL A 71 -3.34 -3.78 8.50
CA VAL A 71 -4.32 -4.77 8.98
C VAL A 71 -5.73 -4.36 8.59
N GLY A 72 -6.10 -3.09 8.74
CA GLY A 72 -7.39 -2.57 8.30
C GLY A 72 -7.61 -2.71 6.78
N ALA A 73 -6.57 -2.47 5.98
CA ALA A 73 -6.60 -2.65 4.53
C ALA A 73 -6.93 -4.10 4.15
N LEU A 74 -6.22 -5.07 4.74
CA LEU A 74 -6.47 -6.49 4.51
C LEU A 74 -7.85 -6.93 5.03
N GLY A 75 -8.24 -6.42 6.20
CA GLY A 75 -9.56 -6.67 6.79
C GLY A 75 -10.70 -6.18 5.90
N ALA A 76 -10.55 -5.03 5.23
CA ALA A 76 -11.56 -4.51 4.30
C ALA A 76 -11.76 -5.42 3.08
N VAL A 77 -10.68 -5.95 2.49
CA VAL A 77 -10.79 -6.92 1.39
C VAL A 77 -11.43 -8.22 1.87
N ALA A 78 -10.98 -8.74 3.01
CA ALA A 78 -11.53 -9.98 3.58
C ALA A 78 -13.02 -9.84 3.88
N ALA A 79 -13.45 -8.73 4.49
CA ALA A 79 -14.85 -8.44 4.74
C ALA A 79 -15.65 -8.34 3.43
N GLY A 80 -15.16 -7.62 2.43
CA GLY A 80 -15.79 -7.53 1.11
C GLY A 80 -15.91 -8.89 0.42
N ALA A 81 -14.88 -9.73 0.51
CA ALA A 81 -14.88 -11.09 -0.04
C ALA A 81 -15.85 -12.02 0.70
N VAL A 82 -15.94 -11.93 2.03
CA VAL A 82 -16.92 -12.69 2.83
C VAL A 82 -18.34 -12.28 2.43
N VAL A 83 -18.62 -10.98 2.33
CA VAL A 83 -19.94 -10.51 1.89
C VAL A 83 -20.24 -11.01 0.48
N ALA A 84 -19.29 -10.94 -0.46
CA ALA A 84 -19.47 -11.46 -1.80
C ALA A 84 -19.73 -12.98 -1.82
N GLY A 85 -19.03 -13.75 -1.00
CA GLY A 85 -19.22 -15.20 -0.91
C GLY A 85 -20.51 -15.62 -0.21
N VAL A 86 -20.98 -14.86 0.79
CA VAL A 86 -22.21 -15.17 1.55
C VAL A 86 -23.46 -14.72 0.79
N VAL A 87 -23.42 -13.53 0.21
CA VAL A 87 -24.58 -12.93 -0.47
C VAL A 87 -24.68 -13.40 -1.92
N GLY A 88 -23.57 -13.81 -2.52
CA GLY A 88 -23.51 -14.28 -3.90
C GLY A 88 -23.81 -13.19 -4.94
N SER A 89 -24.04 -13.62 -6.17
CA SER A 89 -24.44 -12.79 -7.31
C SER A 89 -25.93 -12.43 -7.32
N ASP A 90 -26.74 -13.15 -6.55
CA ASP A 90 -28.19 -13.17 -6.75
C ASP A 90 -28.92 -12.03 -6.05
N ALA A 91 -28.29 -11.40 -5.05
CA ALA A 91 -28.82 -10.21 -4.41
C ALA A 91 -28.50 -8.96 -5.25
N VAL A 92 -29.47 -8.55 -6.06
CA VAL A 92 -29.40 -7.34 -6.89
C VAL A 92 -29.82 -6.12 -6.07
N LEU A 93 -28.95 -5.11 -6.02
CA LEU A 93 -29.20 -3.82 -5.38
C LEU A 93 -29.91 -2.84 -6.31
N ILE A 94 -29.49 -2.80 -7.58
CA ILE A 94 -30.05 -1.94 -8.61
C ILE A 94 -30.28 -2.79 -9.85
N THR A 95 -31.53 -2.89 -10.27
CA THR A 95 -31.91 -3.58 -11.51
C THR A 95 -31.85 -2.63 -12.69
N GLY A 96 -31.43 -3.13 -13.85
CA GLY A 96 -31.61 -2.41 -15.10
C GLY A 96 -30.74 -1.16 -15.28
N ALA A 97 -29.63 -1.02 -14.55
CA ALA A 97 -28.82 0.19 -14.59
C ALA A 97 -28.17 0.36 -15.97
N PRO A 98 -28.19 1.57 -16.56
CA PRO A 98 -27.50 1.79 -17.82
C PRO A 98 -25.98 1.61 -17.63
N ARG A 99 -25.35 0.81 -18.50
CA ARG A 99 -23.92 0.47 -18.44
C ARG A 99 -22.99 1.68 -18.34
N TRP A 100 -23.33 2.78 -19.03
CA TRP A 100 -22.54 4.01 -18.95
C TRP A 100 -22.56 4.62 -17.55
N ALA A 101 -23.68 4.53 -16.81
CA ALA A 101 -23.75 5.02 -15.44
C ALA A 101 -22.89 4.15 -14.51
N VAL A 102 -22.92 2.83 -14.70
CA VAL A 102 -22.04 1.89 -13.98
C VAL A 102 -20.57 2.12 -14.33
N ALA A 103 -20.24 2.38 -15.59
CA ALA A 103 -18.88 2.72 -16.00
C ALA A 103 -18.37 4.01 -15.35
N VAL A 104 -19.22 5.03 -15.24
CA VAL A 104 -18.88 6.30 -14.59
C VAL A 104 -18.67 6.13 -13.08
N THR A 105 -19.42 5.25 -12.41
CA THR A 105 -19.23 5.03 -10.96
C THR A 105 -17.87 4.44 -10.63
N PHE A 106 -17.25 3.65 -11.53
CA PHE A 106 -15.88 3.18 -11.36
C PHE A 106 -14.81 4.30 -11.37
N LEU A 107 -15.14 5.48 -11.89
CA LEU A 107 -14.26 6.65 -11.85
C LEU A 107 -14.40 7.45 -10.55
N LEU A 108 -15.51 7.30 -9.81
CA LEU A 108 -15.76 8.07 -8.59
C LEU A 108 -14.67 7.92 -7.53
N PRO A 109 -14.14 6.72 -7.21
CA PRO A 109 -13.06 6.59 -6.23
C PRO A 109 -11.81 7.38 -6.62
N SER A 110 -11.49 7.43 -7.92
CA SER A 110 -10.37 8.23 -8.43
C SER A 110 -10.65 9.73 -8.28
N ALA A 111 -11.85 10.19 -8.66
CA ALA A 111 -12.26 11.58 -8.50
C ALA A 111 -12.18 12.03 -7.03
N PHE A 112 -12.70 11.21 -6.10
CA PHE A 112 -12.59 11.46 -4.66
C PHE A 112 -11.13 11.54 -4.19
N ALA A 113 -10.27 10.62 -4.64
CA ALA A 113 -8.84 10.66 -4.30
C ALA A 113 -8.16 11.93 -4.87
N PHE A 114 -8.56 12.39 -6.05
CA PHE A 114 -8.05 13.60 -6.68
C PHE A 114 -8.48 14.87 -5.93
N VAL A 115 -9.75 14.92 -5.50
CA VAL A 115 -10.27 16.00 -4.65
C VAL A 115 -9.54 16.00 -3.31
N ALA A 116 -9.40 14.85 -2.66
CA ALA A 116 -8.65 14.71 -1.42
C ALA A 116 -7.18 15.15 -1.60
N TRP A 117 -6.53 14.80 -2.71
CA TRP A 117 -5.18 15.27 -3.03
C TRP A 117 -5.07 16.80 -3.13
N ARG A 118 -6.09 17.46 -3.69
CA ARG A 118 -6.13 18.93 -3.81
C ARG A 118 -6.44 19.62 -2.49
N LEU A 119 -7.27 19.02 -1.65
CA LEU A 119 -7.68 19.57 -0.36
C LEU A 119 -6.64 19.34 0.74
N VAL A 120 -5.85 18.27 0.66
CA VAL A 120 -4.81 17.96 1.66
C VAL A 120 -3.62 18.90 1.46
N PRO A 121 -3.31 19.77 2.45
CA PRO A 121 -2.19 20.68 2.35
C PRO A 121 -0.86 19.93 2.16
N PRO A 122 0.10 20.51 1.41
CA PRO A 122 1.46 19.99 1.42
C PRO A 122 1.96 19.95 2.87
N ARG A 123 2.64 18.86 3.25
CA ARG A 123 3.16 18.72 4.60
C ARG A 123 4.14 19.86 4.87
N THR A 124 3.84 20.70 5.86
CA THR A 124 4.85 21.55 6.46
C THR A 124 5.89 20.65 7.13
N PRO A 125 7.19 20.88 6.92
CA PRO A 125 8.23 20.23 7.71
C PRO A 125 7.93 20.54 9.16
N GLN A 126 7.72 19.51 9.97
CA GLN A 126 7.69 19.69 11.41
C GLN A 126 9.08 20.21 11.80
N THR A 127 9.16 21.32 12.53
CA THR A 127 10.44 21.95 12.93
C THR A 127 10.74 21.82 14.42
N ALA A 128 9.78 21.33 15.20
CA ALA A 128 9.90 21.10 16.62
C ALA A 128 9.40 19.70 16.98
N TRP A 129 10.21 18.99 17.78
CA TRP A 129 9.89 17.70 18.38
C TRP A 129 10.23 17.76 19.85
N THR A 130 9.45 17.06 20.67
CA THR A 130 9.95 16.66 21.99
C THR A 130 10.97 15.53 21.81
N ASP A 131 11.91 15.39 22.75
CA ASP A 131 12.94 14.35 22.65
C ASP A 131 12.34 12.94 22.55
N ASP A 132 11.28 12.67 23.31
CA ASP A 132 10.60 11.38 23.24
C ASP A 132 9.91 11.13 21.88
N GLU A 133 9.26 12.14 21.29
CA GLU A 133 8.73 12.03 19.93
C GLU A 133 9.84 11.82 18.90
N TRP A 134 10.97 12.48 19.08
CA TRP A 134 12.13 12.37 18.21
C TRP A 134 12.69 10.94 18.24
N PHE A 135 12.93 10.38 19.43
CA PHE A 135 13.45 9.02 19.60
C PHE A 135 12.44 7.95 19.17
N GLU A 136 11.14 8.18 19.35
CA GLU A 136 10.10 7.30 18.79
C GLU A 136 10.18 7.26 17.25
N ARG A 137 10.25 8.43 16.60
CA ARG A 137 10.38 8.56 15.14
C ARG A 137 11.68 7.95 14.63
N PHE A 138 12.78 8.16 15.35
CA PHE A 138 14.10 7.64 15.02
C PHE A 138 14.09 6.10 15.00
N ARG A 139 13.66 5.46 16.10
CA ARG A 139 13.51 4.00 16.16
C ARG A 139 12.56 3.47 15.09
N GLY A 140 11.46 4.17 14.89
CA GLY A 140 10.47 3.84 13.89
C GLY A 140 11.06 3.84 12.48
N THR A 141 11.89 4.84 12.16
CA THR A 141 12.56 4.97 10.86
C THR A 141 13.65 3.93 10.68
N LEU A 142 14.45 3.63 11.71
CA LEU A 142 15.43 2.53 11.69
C LEU A 142 14.75 1.19 11.38
N ARG A 143 13.65 0.89 12.10
CA ARG A 143 12.85 -0.32 11.85
C ARG A 143 12.23 -0.33 10.46
N ALA A 144 11.78 0.83 9.97
CA ALA A 144 11.24 0.96 8.63
C ALA A 144 12.27 0.57 7.55
N LYS A 145 13.53 0.97 7.77
CA LYS A 145 14.69 0.62 6.94
C LYS A 145 15.23 -0.79 7.20
N GLY A 146 14.59 -1.56 8.10
CA GLY A 146 14.85 -2.97 8.35
C GLY A 146 15.83 -3.29 9.48
N VAL A 147 16.29 -2.28 10.23
CA VAL A 147 17.15 -2.46 11.41
C VAL A 147 16.42 -3.25 12.49
N HIS A 148 17.12 -4.19 13.14
CA HIS A 148 16.56 -4.99 14.22
C HIS A 148 16.15 -4.12 15.42
N TRP A 149 15.08 -4.49 16.13
CA TRP A 149 14.58 -3.69 17.25
C TRP A 149 15.60 -3.52 18.39
N LYS A 150 16.44 -4.54 18.64
CA LYS A 150 17.55 -4.50 19.61
C LYS A 150 18.60 -3.47 19.21
N ILE A 151 19.13 -3.60 17.98
CA ILE A 151 20.11 -2.66 17.42
C ILE A 151 19.58 -1.22 17.42
N ALA A 152 18.29 -1.03 17.07
CA ALA A 152 17.67 0.28 17.12
C ALA A 152 17.56 0.85 18.55
N ALA A 153 17.38 0.00 19.56
CA ALA A 153 17.39 0.41 20.96
C ALA A 153 18.82 0.72 21.46
N ASP A 154 19.82 0.01 20.96
CA ASP A 154 21.23 0.28 21.26
C ASP A 154 21.66 1.63 20.67
N TYR A 155 21.28 1.94 19.43
CA TYR A 155 21.50 3.26 18.83
C TYR A 155 20.77 4.37 19.59
N GLU A 156 19.52 4.15 20.02
CA GLU A 156 18.81 5.11 20.87
C GLU A 156 19.56 5.36 22.19
N ARG A 157 20.03 4.30 22.84
CA ARG A 157 20.76 4.41 24.11
C ARG A 157 22.04 5.23 23.95
N ASN A 158 22.80 4.99 22.88
CA ASN A 158 24.04 5.72 22.63
C ASN A 158 23.76 7.21 22.34
N LEU A 159 22.77 7.51 21.50
CA LEU A 159 22.40 8.90 21.20
C LEU A 159 21.83 9.64 22.41
N ARG A 160 21.07 8.96 23.28
CA ARG A 160 20.61 9.55 24.55
C ARG A 160 21.77 9.83 25.51
N ALA A 161 22.85 9.04 25.46
CA ALA A 161 24.04 9.26 26.28
C ALA A 161 24.92 10.42 25.79
N GLU A 162 24.87 10.72 24.49
CA GLU A 162 25.59 11.83 23.85
C GLU A 162 24.76 13.13 23.78
N LEU A 163 23.53 13.12 24.31
CA LEU A 163 22.61 14.25 24.25
C LEU A 163 23.09 15.39 25.17
N MET A 164 23.32 16.57 24.59
CA MET A 164 23.80 17.76 25.30
C MET A 164 22.70 18.82 25.44
N THR A 165 21.84 18.95 24.43
CA THR A 165 20.71 19.89 24.42
C THR A 165 19.40 19.16 24.11
N THR A 166 18.74 19.49 23.00
CA THR A 166 17.59 18.75 22.48
C THR A 166 18.01 17.84 21.34
N ALA A 167 17.30 16.72 21.16
CA ALA A 167 17.67 15.73 20.15
C ALA A 167 17.59 16.30 18.72
N PHE A 168 16.74 17.30 18.49
CA PHE A 168 16.66 17.98 17.21
C PHE A 168 17.85 18.90 16.95
N ASP A 169 18.31 19.64 17.96
CA ASP A 169 19.43 20.57 17.81
C ASP A 169 20.76 19.83 17.65
N ASP A 170 20.97 18.76 18.42
CA ASP A 170 22.22 17.99 18.40
C ASP A 170 22.33 17.09 17.16
N PHE A 171 21.21 16.47 16.72
CA PHE A 171 21.23 15.41 15.70
C PHE A 171 20.42 15.71 14.44
N GLY A 172 19.70 16.84 14.40
CA GLY A 172 18.84 17.24 13.29
C GLY A 172 17.59 16.36 13.15
N ALA A 173 17.10 16.22 11.91
CA ALA A 173 15.86 15.49 11.65
C ALA A 173 16.02 13.97 11.91
N PRO A 174 15.10 13.32 12.66
CA PRO A 174 15.25 11.92 13.08
C PRO A 174 15.34 10.95 11.90
N GLY A 175 14.69 11.28 10.78
CA GLY A 175 14.74 10.46 9.57
C GLY A 175 16.09 10.50 8.85
N ALA A 176 16.81 11.63 8.89
CA ALA A 176 18.09 11.80 8.23
C ALA A 176 19.18 11.01 8.94
N ILE A 177 19.25 11.09 10.27
CA ILE A 177 20.21 10.32 11.06
C ILE A 177 19.90 8.82 11.06
N ALA A 178 18.63 8.44 11.16
CA ALA A 178 18.22 7.04 11.02
C ALA A 178 18.59 6.48 9.64
N GLN A 179 18.56 7.29 8.58
CA GLN A 179 19.01 6.87 7.26
C GLN A 179 20.52 6.62 7.18
N ARG A 180 21.33 7.48 7.81
CA ARG A 180 22.78 7.30 7.90
C ARG A 180 23.11 6.01 8.66
N LEU A 181 22.60 5.88 9.89
CA LEU A 181 22.87 4.72 10.74
C LEU A 181 22.31 3.39 10.19
N ALA A 182 21.17 3.44 9.47
CA ALA A 182 20.65 2.24 8.79
C ALA A 182 21.51 1.80 7.59
N GLY A 183 22.30 2.72 7.00
CA GLY A 183 23.28 2.40 5.96
C GLY A 183 24.41 1.53 6.50
N ASP A 184 24.84 1.83 7.73
CA ASP A 184 25.97 1.16 8.41
C ASP A 184 25.56 -0.16 9.07
N ALA A 185 24.28 -0.34 9.42
CA ALA A 185 23.77 -1.57 10.00
C ALA A 185 23.77 -2.75 9.00
N SER A 186 24.70 -3.69 9.19
CA SER A 186 24.88 -4.95 8.44
C SER A 186 23.74 -5.95 8.67
N GLY A 187 22.54 -5.62 8.19
CA GLY A 187 21.38 -6.51 8.28
C GLY A 187 20.04 -5.85 7.92
N ALA A 188 20.00 -4.53 7.89
CA ALA A 188 18.79 -3.75 7.67
C ALA A 188 18.19 -3.96 6.26
N SER A 189 19.05 -3.96 5.23
CA SER A 189 18.59 -4.13 3.85
C SER A 189 18.00 -5.53 3.60
N GLY A 190 18.58 -6.58 4.20
CA GLY A 190 18.20 -7.97 3.93
C GLY A 190 16.73 -8.28 4.23
N ARG A 191 16.14 -7.64 5.25
CA ARG A 191 14.72 -7.87 5.64
C ARG A 191 13.74 -7.02 4.85
N TYR A 192 14.11 -5.79 4.48
CA TYR A 192 13.28 -4.95 3.62
C TYR A 192 13.08 -5.60 2.24
N TRP A 193 14.14 -6.21 1.70
CA TRP A 193 14.14 -6.87 0.40
C TRP A 193 13.28 -8.15 0.32
N TRP A 194 12.89 -8.76 1.44
CA TRP A 194 11.96 -9.91 1.45
C TRP A 194 10.50 -9.48 1.56
N ARG A 195 10.22 -8.34 2.21
CA ARG A 195 8.84 -7.85 2.43
C ARG A 195 8.18 -7.38 1.14
N VAL A 196 8.95 -6.77 0.24
CA VAL A 196 8.47 -6.27 -1.06
C VAL A 196 8.04 -7.41 -2.00
N PRO A 197 8.86 -8.44 -2.28
CA PRO A 197 8.43 -9.59 -3.09
C PRO A 197 7.32 -10.40 -2.43
N ALA A 198 7.32 -10.55 -1.09
CA ALA A 198 6.21 -11.21 -0.39
C ALA A 198 4.87 -10.47 -0.59
N PHE A 199 4.89 -9.14 -0.56
CA PHE A 199 3.70 -8.33 -0.86
C PHE A 199 3.16 -8.56 -2.28
N TYR A 200 4.04 -8.59 -3.29
CA TYR A 200 3.63 -8.88 -4.67
C TYR A 200 3.13 -10.31 -4.86
N LEU A 201 3.68 -11.28 -4.13
CA LEU A 201 3.19 -12.67 -4.14
C LEU A 201 1.81 -12.80 -3.50
N VAL A 202 1.55 -12.07 -2.40
CA VAL A 202 0.21 -12.01 -1.78
C VAL A 202 -0.79 -11.37 -2.74
N LEU A 203 -0.43 -10.28 -3.41
CA LEU A 203 -1.26 -9.64 -4.45
C LEU A 203 -1.55 -10.58 -5.62
N ALA A 204 -0.55 -11.33 -6.10
CA ALA A 204 -0.71 -12.31 -7.15
C ALA A 204 -1.64 -13.46 -6.73
N GLY A 205 -1.52 -13.93 -5.49
CA GLY A 205 -2.40 -14.96 -4.92
C GLY A 205 -3.85 -14.49 -4.77
N LEU A 206 -4.05 -13.26 -4.28
CA LEU A 206 -5.38 -12.63 -4.19
C LEU A 206 -6.02 -12.48 -5.57
N TRP A 207 -5.25 -12.05 -6.57
CA TRP A 207 -5.75 -11.97 -7.95
C TRP A 207 -6.03 -13.33 -8.56
N GLY A 208 -5.21 -14.34 -8.27
CA GLY A 208 -5.45 -15.71 -8.71
C GLY A 208 -6.74 -16.28 -8.13
N LEU A 209 -7.03 -16.03 -6.84
CA LEU A 209 -8.28 -16.44 -6.20
C LEU A 209 -9.50 -15.76 -6.82
N LEU A 210 -9.41 -14.47 -7.14
CA LEU A 210 -10.49 -13.73 -7.81
C LEU A 210 -10.70 -14.14 -9.27
N ALA A 211 -9.76 -14.86 -9.87
CA ALA A 211 -9.81 -15.31 -11.26
C ALA A 211 -10.39 -16.72 -11.45
N ILE A 212 -10.64 -17.47 -10.35
CA ILE A 212 -11.10 -18.86 -10.40
C ILE A 212 -12.42 -18.98 -11.16
N ASP A 213 -13.38 -18.10 -10.85
CA ASP A 213 -14.70 -18.04 -11.48
C ASP A 213 -14.82 -16.97 -12.58
N ALA A 214 -13.68 -16.38 -13.00
CA ALA A 214 -13.68 -15.39 -14.06
C ALA A 214 -13.73 -16.08 -15.44
N ASP A 215 -14.63 -15.61 -16.31
CA ASP A 215 -14.73 -16.08 -17.70
C ASP A 215 -14.36 -14.97 -18.71
N GLY A 216 -14.08 -15.40 -19.94
CA GLY A 216 -13.84 -14.50 -21.09
C GLY A 216 -12.69 -13.51 -20.88
N PHE A 217 -12.94 -12.25 -21.23
CA PHE A 217 -11.95 -11.17 -21.16
C PHE A 217 -11.48 -10.89 -19.72
N THR A 218 -12.34 -11.12 -18.73
CA THR A 218 -12.02 -10.95 -17.30
C THR A 218 -10.96 -11.95 -16.83
N ARG A 219 -11.01 -13.21 -17.30
CA ARG A 219 -9.97 -14.20 -17.04
C ARG A 219 -8.63 -13.79 -17.64
N PHE A 220 -8.65 -13.26 -18.87
CA PHE A 220 -7.46 -12.78 -19.56
C PHE A 220 -6.81 -11.59 -18.82
N THR A 221 -7.58 -10.56 -18.46
CA THR A 221 -7.05 -9.40 -17.71
C THR A 221 -6.53 -9.81 -16.34
N SER A 222 -7.22 -10.72 -15.65
CA SER A 222 -6.78 -11.27 -14.36
C SER A 222 -5.46 -12.04 -14.48
N ALA A 223 -5.31 -12.84 -15.53
CA ALA A 223 -4.09 -13.58 -15.82
C ALA A 223 -2.91 -12.66 -16.15
N VAL A 224 -3.14 -11.61 -16.96
CA VAL A 224 -2.12 -10.61 -17.31
C VAL A 224 -1.66 -9.84 -16.07
N LEU A 225 -2.59 -9.40 -15.23
CA LEU A 225 -2.28 -8.70 -13.98
C LEU A 225 -1.55 -9.61 -12.98
N GLY A 226 -2.01 -10.85 -12.82
CA GLY A 226 -1.34 -11.87 -12.00
C GLY A 226 0.10 -12.13 -12.47
N ALA A 227 0.30 -12.29 -13.78
CA ALA A 227 1.62 -12.44 -14.39
C ALA A 227 2.51 -11.20 -14.17
N ALA A 228 1.95 -9.99 -14.28
CA ALA A 228 2.66 -8.75 -14.00
C ALA A 228 3.11 -8.66 -12.54
N PHE A 229 2.27 -9.03 -11.57
CA PHE A 229 2.64 -9.07 -10.16
C PHE A 229 3.72 -10.11 -9.86
N LEU A 230 3.63 -11.30 -10.46
CA LEU A 230 4.67 -12.34 -10.35
C LEU A 230 6.00 -11.88 -10.97
N TYR A 231 5.95 -11.20 -12.12
CA TYR A 231 7.12 -10.60 -12.75
C TYR A 231 7.77 -9.54 -11.84
N LEU A 232 6.98 -8.64 -11.26
CA LEU A 232 7.47 -7.63 -10.31
C LEU A 232 8.08 -8.29 -9.06
N ALA A 233 7.45 -9.34 -8.52
CA ALA A 233 8.02 -10.12 -7.43
C ALA A 233 9.39 -10.70 -7.82
N ALA A 234 9.51 -11.31 -9.00
CA ALA A 234 10.75 -11.90 -9.50
C ALA A 234 11.86 -10.84 -9.72
N VAL A 235 11.53 -9.68 -10.28
CA VAL A 235 12.47 -8.55 -10.45
C VAL A 235 12.99 -8.08 -9.11
N GLN A 236 12.11 -7.92 -8.12
CA GLN A 236 12.51 -7.49 -6.78
C GLN A 236 13.32 -8.56 -6.04
N LEU A 237 13.01 -9.84 -6.23
CA LEU A 237 13.80 -10.96 -5.71
C LEU A 237 15.21 -11.01 -6.32
N LYS A 238 15.34 -10.75 -7.64
CA LYS A 238 16.64 -10.62 -8.31
C LYS A 238 17.46 -9.45 -7.77
N ARG A 239 16.82 -8.28 -7.58
CA ARG A 239 17.48 -7.09 -6.98
C ARG A 239 17.93 -7.37 -5.55
N ALA A 240 17.10 -8.03 -4.75
CA ALA A 240 17.42 -8.50 -3.41
C ALA A 240 18.66 -9.42 -3.39
N ARG A 241 18.70 -10.42 -4.29
CA ARG A 241 19.82 -11.37 -4.40
C ARG A 241 21.12 -10.67 -4.81
N LYS A 242 21.05 -9.75 -5.78
CA LYS A 242 22.22 -8.97 -6.25
C LYS A 242 22.78 -8.05 -5.17
N ALA A 243 21.92 -7.41 -4.38
CA ALA A 243 22.33 -6.59 -3.24
C ALA A 243 23.01 -7.42 -2.14
N ARG A 244 22.58 -8.67 -1.94
CA ARG A 244 23.19 -9.60 -0.98
C ARG A 244 24.57 -10.07 -1.43
N LEU A 245 24.73 -10.41 -2.71
CA LEU A 245 26.01 -10.85 -3.29
C LEU A 245 27.07 -9.75 -3.24
N ARG A 246 26.73 -8.50 -3.57
CA ARG A 246 27.65 -7.35 -3.50
C ARG A 246 28.21 -7.08 -2.10
N ARG A 247 27.52 -7.52 -1.05
CA ARG A 247 27.95 -7.39 0.36
C ARG A 247 28.78 -8.57 0.85
N ALA A 248 28.73 -9.72 0.17
CA ALA A 248 29.59 -10.85 0.51
C ALA A 248 31.01 -10.69 -0.07
N THR A 249 31.18 -9.78 -1.03
CA THR A 249 32.42 -9.51 -1.75
C THR A 249 33.08 -8.17 -1.38
N ALA A 250 32.48 -7.40 -0.45
CA ALA A 250 32.98 -6.13 0.05
C ALA A 250 33.25 -6.27 1.54
#